data_AF-A0ABF7QUF2-F1
#
_entry.id   AF-A0ABF7QUF2-F1
#
_cell.length_a   1.000
_cell.length_b   1.000
_cell.length_c   1.000
_cell.angle_alpha   90.00
_cell.angle_beta   90.00
_cell.angle_gamma   90.00
#
_symmetry.space_group_name_H-M   'P 1'
#
loop_
_entity.id
_entity.type
_entity.pdbx_description
1 polymer ?
#
loop_
_entity_poly.entity_id
_entity_poly.type
_entity_poly.pdbx_seq_one_letter_code
_entity_poly.pdbx_strand_id
1 'polypeptide(L)'
;MKTILMTSVAVLAFTIAAGSAPAQAPADPAVDACKSTGLLALQERSPDITDLVMDMESLAVTKADTKVGDVPVKMVVLGEAYIARKEKTGTPDRFVCLLGEKGKVLLTFFTAQ
;
A
#
# COMPACT_ATOMS: atom_id res chain seq x y z
N MET A 1 -60.06 3.50 46.34
CA MET A 1 -60.60 3.26 44.98
C MET A 1 -59.69 3.95 43.98
N LYS A 2 -59.08 3.18 43.07
CA LYS A 2 -58.50 3.56 41.75
C LYS A 2 -57.43 4.65 41.68
N THR A 3 -56.33 4.57 40.93
CA THR A 3 -55.48 3.54 40.31
C THR A 3 -54.51 4.34 39.42
N ILE A 4 -53.25 3.89 39.34
CA ILE A 4 -52.32 4.10 38.21
C ILE A 4 -51.75 5.52 38.06
N LEU A 5 -50.43 5.68 38.27
CA LEU A 5 -49.57 6.20 37.20
C LEU A 5 -48.07 5.88 37.39
N MET A 6 -47.58 5.05 36.46
CA MET A 6 -46.27 5.10 35.78
C MET A 6 -44.98 4.86 36.58
N THR A 7 -44.57 3.59 36.53
CA THR A 7 -43.18 3.11 36.39
C THR A 7 -42.29 4.07 35.57
N SER A 8 -41.28 4.65 36.21
CA SER A 8 -40.19 5.35 35.51
C SER A 8 -39.09 4.35 35.17
N VAL A 9 -38.97 4.09 33.87
CA VAL A 9 -37.94 3.24 33.25
C VAL A 9 -36.58 3.93 33.40
N ALA A 10 -35.62 3.25 34.04
CA ALA A 10 -34.23 3.68 34.07
C ALA A 10 -33.62 3.51 32.67
N VAL A 11 -33.46 4.61 31.93
CA VAL A 11 -32.75 4.62 30.64
C VAL A 11 -31.25 4.64 30.93
N LEU A 12 -30.62 3.47 30.81
CA LEU A 12 -29.17 3.33 30.81
C LEU A 12 -28.65 3.90 29.49
N ALA A 13 -28.10 5.12 29.51
CA ALA A 13 -27.43 5.71 28.36
C ALA A 13 -26.10 4.99 28.11
N PHE A 14 -26.12 3.98 27.23
CA PHE A 14 -24.90 3.44 26.63
C PHE A 14 -24.39 4.46 25.60
N THR A 15 -23.44 5.30 26.02
CA THR A 15 -22.66 6.13 25.11
C THR A 15 -21.75 5.22 24.29
N ILE A 16 -22.16 4.92 23.06
CA ILE A 16 -21.34 4.22 22.07
C ILE A 16 -20.17 5.16 21.76
N ALA A 17 -19.01 4.86 22.32
CA ALA A 17 -17.75 5.45 21.89
C ALA A 17 -17.51 4.98 20.45
N ALA A 18 -17.88 5.82 19.49
CA ALA A 18 -17.46 5.68 18.10
C ALA A 18 -15.94 5.90 18.05
N GLY A 19 -15.19 4.82 18.25
CA GLY A 19 -13.76 4.80 17.99
C GLY A 19 -13.55 5.13 16.52
N SER A 20 -12.90 6.26 16.25
CA SER A 20 -12.38 6.57 14.92
C SER A 20 -11.30 5.54 14.58
N ALA A 21 -11.70 4.45 13.90
CA ALA A 21 -10.73 3.62 13.21
C ALA A 21 -10.04 4.50 12.17
N PRO A 22 -8.70 4.54 12.13
CA PRO A 22 -8.01 5.29 11.07
C PRO A 22 -8.44 4.69 9.74
N ALA A 23 -9.11 5.49 8.91
CA ALA A 23 -9.38 5.14 7.53
C ALA A 23 -8.03 4.95 6.84
N GLN A 24 -7.66 3.71 6.55
CA GLN A 24 -6.49 3.41 5.72
C GLN A 24 -6.78 4.04 4.36
N ALA A 25 -6.03 5.09 4.01
CA ALA A 25 -6.16 5.75 2.73
C ALA A 25 -6.08 4.68 1.62
N PRO A 26 -6.92 4.76 0.56
CA PRO A 26 -6.82 3.84 -0.56
C PRO A 26 -5.38 3.80 -1.06
N ALA A 27 -4.80 2.61 -1.20
CA ALA A 27 -3.48 2.44 -1.79
C ALA A 27 -3.46 3.11 -3.18
N ASP A 28 -2.40 3.87 -3.47
CA ASP A 28 -2.25 4.53 -4.75
C ASP A 28 -2.16 3.47 -5.87
N PRO A 29 -3.01 3.50 -6.91
CA PRO A 29 -2.99 2.50 -7.98
C PRO A 29 -1.62 2.33 -8.66
N ALA A 30 -0.79 3.39 -8.66
CA ALA A 30 0.57 3.30 -9.17
C ALA A 30 1.45 2.40 -8.29
N VAL A 31 1.29 2.47 -6.97
CA VAL A 31 2.01 1.64 -6.01
C VAL A 31 1.60 0.18 -6.16
N ASP A 32 0.31 -0.11 -6.31
CA ASP A 32 -0.19 -1.47 -6.53
C ASP A 32 0.33 -2.07 -7.85
N ALA A 33 0.38 -1.26 -8.91
CA ALA A 33 0.95 -1.67 -10.18
C ALA A 33 2.45 -1.98 -10.05
N CYS A 34 3.20 -1.13 -9.34
CA CYS A 34 4.62 -1.36 -9.06
C CYS A 34 4.86 -2.62 -8.21
N LYS A 35 4.03 -2.86 -7.20
CA LYS A 35 4.11 -4.04 -6.33
C LYS A 35 3.87 -5.33 -7.11
N SER A 36 2.76 -5.39 -7.84
CA SER A 36 2.36 -6.59 -8.59
C SER A 36 3.39 -6.96 -9.67
N THR A 37 3.79 -5.99 -10.49
CA THR A 37 4.79 -6.22 -11.55
C THR A 37 6.18 -6.48 -11.00
N GLY A 38 6.57 -5.80 -9.91
CA GLY A 38 7.84 -6.01 -9.22
C GLY A 38 7.95 -7.41 -8.64
N LEU A 39 6.89 -7.91 -7.98
CA LEU A 39 6.87 -9.27 -7.43
C LEU A 39 6.99 -10.32 -8.54
N LEU A 40 6.27 -10.16 -9.64
CA LEU A 40 6.37 -11.06 -10.79
C LEU A 40 7.80 -11.09 -11.36
N ALA A 41 8.40 -9.92 -11.57
CA ALA A 41 9.77 -9.83 -12.09
C ALA A 41 10.82 -10.43 -11.14
N LEU A 42 10.62 -10.29 -9.83
CA LEU A 42 11.45 -10.93 -8.81
C LEU A 42 11.30 -12.46 -8.85
N GLN A 43 10.08 -12.97 -8.95
CA GLN A 43 9.78 -14.41 -8.99
C GLN A 43 10.33 -15.08 -10.26
N GLU A 44 10.30 -14.39 -11.41
CA GLU A 44 10.92 -14.88 -12.65
C GLU A 44 12.42 -15.14 -12.50
N ARG A 45 13.11 -14.38 -11.65
CA ARG A 45 14.56 -14.52 -11.40
C ARG A 45 14.87 -15.38 -10.19
N SER A 46 13.97 -15.47 -9.22
CA SER A 46 14.19 -16.11 -7.92
C SER A 46 12.87 -16.70 -7.42
N PRO A 47 12.58 -17.97 -7.76
CA PRO A 47 11.30 -18.60 -7.44
C PRO A 47 11.09 -18.87 -5.93
N ASP A 48 12.11 -18.65 -5.10
CA ASP A 48 12.02 -18.69 -3.63
C ASP A 48 11.39 -17.44 -3.02
N ILE A 49 11.20 -16.37 -3.81
CA ILE A 49 10.52 -15.13 -3.40
C ILE A 49 9.01 -15.38 -3.39
N THR A 50 8.40 -15.23 -2.23
CA THR A 50 6.98 -15.52 -2.01
C THR A 50 6.13 -14.26 -1.94
N ASP A 51 6.70 -13.16 -1.46
CA ASP A 51 5.98 -11.90 -1.30
C ASP A 51 6.92 -10.69 -1.39
N LEU A 52 6.32 -9.53 -1.66
CA LEU A 52 6.96 -8.23 -1.75
C LEU A 52 6.08 -7.24 -0.99
N VAL A 53 6.57 -6.67 0.10
CA VAL A 53 5.86 -5.65 0.88
C VAL A 53 6.55 -4.30 0.66
N MET A 54 5.83 -3.33 0.11
CA MET A 54 6.32 -1.96 0.01
C MET A 54 6.05 -1.23 1.33
N ASP A 55 7.05 -0.52 1.84
CA ASP A 55 6.90 0.26 3.06
C ASP A 55 6.23 1.60 2.75
N MET A 56 4.94 1.70 3.12
CA MET A 56 4.09 2.86 2.87
C MET A 56 4.61 4.16 3.50
N GLU A 57 5.38 4.09 4.59
CA GLU A 57 5.91 5.28 5.27
C GLU A 57 7.12 5.85 4.51
N SER A 58 7.83 4.99 3.77
CA SER A 58 8.99 5.37 2.96
C SER A 58 8.64 5.84 1.54
N LEU A 59 7.39 5.64 1.11
CA LEU A 59 7.02 5.85 -0.29
C LEU A 59 6.99 7.32 -0.69
N ALA A 60 7.61 7.61 -1.82
CA ALA A 60 7.45 8.86 -2.54
C ALA A 60 6.90 8.58 -3.94
N VAL A 61 5.72 9.14 -4.22
CA VAL A 61 5.08 9.11 -5.54
C VAL A 61 5.22 10.49 -6.18
N THR A 62 5.93 10.57 -7.30
CA THR A 62 6.26 11.83 -7.96
C THR A 62 5.82 11.81 -9.41
N LYS A 63 5.11 12.86 -9.83
CA LYS A 63 4.84 13.09 -11.27
C LYS A 63 6.15 13.41 -11.97
N ALA A 64 6.36 12.77 -13.11
CA ALA A 64 7.50 13.02 -13.98
C ALA A 64 7.00 13.54 -15.33
N ASP A 65 7.79 14.38 -15.98
CA ASP A 65 7.59 14.72 -17.38
C ASP A 65 8.94 14.61 -18.09
N THR A 66 9.38 13.37 -18.22
CA THR A 66 10.69 13.04 -18.79
C THR A 66 10.57 11.82 -19.70
N LYS A 67 11.69 11.37 -20.25
CA LYS A 67 11.77 10.18 -21.09
C LYS A 67 13.07 9.42 -20.86
N VAL A 68 13.03 8.11 -21.03
CA VAL A 68 14.21 7.24 -21.12
C VAL A 68 14.33 6.79 -22.57
N GLY A 69 15.34 7.30 -23.28
CA GLY A 69 15.38 7.22 -24.73
C GLY A 69 14.18 7.96 -25.34
N ASP A 70 13.32 7.21 -26.04
CA ASP A 70 12.07 7.72 -26.63
C ASP A 70 10.80 7.31 -25.85
N VAL A 71 10.96 6.61 -24.73
CA VAL A 71 9.83 6.16 -23.91
C VAL A 71 9.49 7.21 -22.85
N PRO A 72 8.27 7.79 -22.84
CA PRO A 72 7.87 8.77 -21.85
C PRO A 72 7.70 8.15 -20.46
N VAL A 73 8.22 8.83 -19.44
CA VAL A 73 8.03 8.53 -18.02
C VAL A 73 7.17 9.63 -17.42
N LYS A 74 6.01 9.23 -16.90
CA LYS A 74 4.98 10.13 -16.38
C LYS A 74 4.88 10.13 -14.86
N MET A 75 5.42 9.10 -14.22
CA MET A 75 5.45 8.99 -12.76
C MET A 75 6.61 8.12 -12.31
N VAL A 76 7.14 8.43 -11.13
CA VAL A 76 8.16 7.65 -10.43
C VAL A 76 7.64 7.34 -9.04
N VAL A 77 7.68 6.06 -8.67
CA VAL A 77 7.43 5.59 -7.31
C VAL A 77 8.74 5.05 -6.77
N LEU A 78 9.17 5.50 -5.60
CA LEU A 78 10.37 5.01 -4.94
C LEU A 78 10.14 4.87 -3.45
N GLY A 79 10.95 4.03 -2.81
CA GLY A 79 10.90 3.81 -1.37
C GLY A 79 11.68 2.57 -0.97
N GLU A 80 11.26 1.97 0.14
CA GLU A 80 11.79 0.72 0.67
C GLU A 80 10.80 -0.42 0.44
N ALA A 81 11.34 -1.61 0.21
CA ALA A 81 10.59 -2.82 -0.03
C ALA A 81 11.23 -4.01 0.68
N TYR A 82 10.38 -4.78 1.33
CA TYR A 82 10.73 -5.99 2.04
C TYR A 82 10.41 -7.20 1.16
N ILE A 83 11.44 -7.93 0.75
CA ILE A 83 11.30 -9.12 -0.09
C ILE A 83 11.29 -10.35 0.82
N ALA A 84 10.18 -11.09 0.80
CA ALA A 84 10.04 -12.32 1.57
C ALA A 84 10.54 -13.52 0.75
N ARG A 85 11.47 -14.28 1.33
CA ARG A 85 11.97 -15.54 0.78
C ARG A 85 11.62 -16.66 1.72
N LYS A 86 10.86 -17.65 1.25
CA LYS A 86 10.40 -18.79 2.10
C LYS A 86 9.84 -18.30 3.44
N GLU A 87 8.98 -17.29 3.41
CA GLU A 87 8.34 -16.67 4.59
C GLU A 87 9.29 -15.94 5.56
N LYS A 88 10.55 -15.72 5.17
CA LYS A 88 11.49 -14.88 5.91
C LYS A 88 11.73 -13.58 5.19
N THR A 89 11.55 -12.49 5.91
CA THR A 89 11.81 -11.14 5.42
C THR A 89 13.21 -10.70 5.82
N GLY A 90 14.01 -10.28 4.85
CA GLY A 90 15.36 -9.76 5.07
C GLY A 90 15.38 -8.27 5.43
N THR A 91 16.54 -7.65 5.24
CA THR A 91 16.69 -6.19 5.25
C THR A 91 15.88 -5.55 4.12
N PRO A 92 15.38 -4.31 4.30
CA PRO A 92 14.66 -3.61 3.24
C PRO A 92 15.61 -3.24 2.10
N ASP A 93 15.19 -3.54 0.88
CA ASP A 93 15.81 -3.06 -0.34
C ASP A 93 15.21 -1.73 -0.73
N ARG A 94 16.01 -0.83 -1.30
CA ARG A 94 15.45 0.36 -1.94
C ARG A 94 14.95 0.00 -3.32
N PHE A 95 13.84 0.60 -3.74
CA PHE A 95 13.31 0.38 -5.07
C PHE A 95 12.97 1.69 -5.78
N VAL A 96 12.97 1.62 -7.11
CA VAL A 96 12.47 2.66 -8.02
C VAL A 96 11.62 1.99 -9.09
N CYS A 97 10.39 2.44 -9.25
CA CYS A 97 9.44 2.01 -10.25
C CYS A 97 9.07 3.18 -11.16
N LEU A 98 9.30 3.00 -12.46
CA LEU A 98 9.00 4.00 -13.49
C LEU A 98 7.67 3.64 -14.14
N LEU A 99 6.75 4.60 -14.20
CA LEU A 99 5.49 4.46 -14.89
C LEU A 99 5.40 5.40 -16.09
N GLY A 100 4.94 4.87 -17.21
CA GLY A 100 4.72 5.60 -18.44
C GLY A 100 3.26 6.01 -18.62
N GLU A 101 2.86 6.11 -19.89
CA GLU A 101 1.50 6.48 -20.25
C GLU A 101 0.46 5.54 -19.61
N LYS A 102 -0.64 6.13 -19.15
CA LYS A 102 -1.78 5.42 -18.54
C LYS A 102 -1.39 4.57 -17.31
N GLY A 103 -0.33 4.93 -16.60
CA GLY A 103 0.10 4.22 -15.39
C GLY A 103 0.71 2.85 -15.66
N LYS A 104 1.16 2.57 -16.89
CA LYS A 104 1.86 1.32 -17.21
C LYS A 104 3.24 1.32 -16.56
N VAL A 105 3.54 0.28 -15.79
CA VAL A 105 4.90 0.06 -15.27
C VAL A 105 5.82 -0.25 -16.44
N LEU A 106 6.87 0.56 -16.56
CA LEU A 106 7.92 0.38 -17.57
C LEU A 106 9.03 -0.49 -17.02
N LEU A 107 9.42 -0.23 -15.77
CA LEU A 107 10.55 -0.90 -15.15
C LEU A 107 10.53 -0.69 -13.63
N THR A 108 10.91 -1.74 -12.89
CA THR A 108 11.13 -1.69 -11.45
C THR A 108 12.53 -2.20 -11.15
N PHE A 109 13.27 -1.44 -10.36
CA PHE A 109 14.61 -1.79 -9.90
C PHE A 109 14.60 -1.95 -8.39
N PHE A 110 15.30 -2.96 -7.90
CA PHE A 110 15.59 -3.16 -6.48
C PHE A 110 17.11 -3.11 -6.29
N THR A 111 17.56 -2.38 -5.28
CA THR A 111 18.98 -2.31 -4.91
C THR A 111 19.16 -2.98 -3.55
N ALA A 112 19.98 -4.01 -3.51
CA ALA A 112 20.45 -4.57 -2.25
C ALA A 112 21.30 -3.53 -1.52
N GLN A 113 21.04 -3.34 -0.22
CA GLN A 113 21.90 -2.55 0.66
C GLN A 113 23.07 -3.36 1.20
#